data_AF-A0A661WBX9-F1
#
_entry.id   AF-A0A661WBX9-F1
#
_cell.length_a   1.000
_cell.length_b   1.000
_cell.length_c   1.000
_cell.angle_alpha   90.00
_cell.angle_beta   90.00
_cell.angle_gamma   90.00
#
_symmetry.space_group_name_H-M   'P 1'
#
loop_
_entity.id
_entity.type
_entity.pdbx_description
1 polymer ?
#
loop_
_entity_poly.entity_id
_entity_poly.type
_entity_poly.pdbx_seq_one_letter_code
_entity_poly.pdbx_strand_id
1 'polypeptide(L)'
;MEKDEITQKLEKAFAKEKDYLPILETLAIVGVADTHHLQITSEQARDKLRRSIDKLEALGCVHAILETVHRKTGRGRRPQVWRLGEAGALFLDTRPGKLESTRAITHALGMLDFHLAADQAEQKIQTDKVITFENGALRPDHLVEAASGEKMLFEIEQDAGPRLLRRLVRSLRNKIAFFESPQSAGILPSIRMLVALPKGTEYDRTLGTWHQALDILIDERGGASLPFQLFALPLNSFLDRPDWDEEPASARWTVLTAQAKSSPQKNGLSKYLSQIPKQKAQQDRIILAALLQSLRENDKIGQKARRYPTPDPNFFGGIATIYTASHGEDLSEIEQAAFPWASLFLLKHYLHLHPLLRKSLSGRLSAGSHGMNWNTTIILHRMQTIIDIFLAYHGWRSNGPLLAFATTPPWNKDDVRTFRVRVKIRHSAILLSEGEGLRPRREEIKVVETSLAWVLTALFRYSPDLGFKSPPFW
;
A
#
# COMPACT_ATOMS: atom_id res chain seq x y z
N MET A 1 26.65 -15.99 -34.69
CA MET A 1 26.34 -17.36 -35.14
C MET A 1 25.06 -17.27 -35.94
N GLU A 2 25.10 -17.65 -37.22
CA GLU A 2 23.91 -17.60 -38.10
C GLU A 2 23.04 -18.84 -37.90
N LYS A 3 21.75 -18.77 -38.23
CA LYS A 3 20.79 -19.89 -38.01
C LYS A 3 21.25 -21.17 -38.69
N ASP A 4 21.72 -21.06 -39.94
CA ASP A 4 22.22 -22.19 -40.73
C ASP A 4 23.44 -22.86 -40.08
N GLU A 5 24.30 -22.07 -39.43
CA GLU A 5 25.47 -22.58 -38.72
C GLU A 5 25.07 -23.43 -37.48
N ILE A 6 24.00 -23.05 -36.78
CA ILE A 6 23.46 -23.82 -35.64
C ILE A 6 22.80 -25.10 -36.12
N THR A 7 21.99 -25.03 -37.18
CA THR A 7 21.31 -26.19 -37.76
C THR A 7 22.33 -27.26 -38.16
N GLN A 8 23.40 -26.89 -38.87
CA GLN A 8 24.48 -27.82 -39.23
C GLN A 8 25.20 -28.41 -38.01
N LYS A 9 25.42 -27.61 -36.95
CA LYS A 9 26.02 -28.10 -35.70
C LYS A 9 25.11 -29.09 -34.97
N LEU A 10 23.80 -28.88 -34.97
CA LEU A 10 22.82 -29.79 -34.38
C LEU A 10 22.73 -31.11 -35.16
N GLU A 11 22.62 -31.05 -36.49
CA GLU A 11 22.62 -32.23 -37.37
C GLU A 11 23.90 -33.06 -37.24
N LYS A 12 25.05 -32.41 -37.00
CA LYS A 12 26.32 -33.10 -36.74
C LYS A 12 26.39 -33.72 -35.33
N ALA A 13 25.79 -33.07 -34.33
CA ALA A 13 25.86 -33.51 -32.93
C ALA A 13 24.84 -34.62 -32.59
N PHE A 14 23.73 -34.69 -33.34
CA PHE A 14 22.61 -35.60 -33.10
C PHE A 14 22.30 -36.45 -34.32
N ALA A 15 22.05 -37.74 -34.11
CA ALA A 15 21.74 -38.66 -35.21
C ALA A 15 20.31 -38.48 -35.76
N LYS A 16 19.40 -37.95 -34.94
CA LYS A 16 17.98 -37.77 -35.27
C LYS A 16 17.47 -36.50 -34.63
N GLU A 17 16.62 -35.77 -35.35
CA GLU A 17 15.99 -34.53 -34.89
C GLU A 17 15.18 -34.72 -33.59
N LYS A 18 14.47 -35.85 -33.48
CA LYS A 18 13.73 -36.24 -32.26
C LYS A 18 14.57 -36.31 -30.99
N ASP A 19 15.90 -36.37 -31.11
CA ASP A 19 16.80 -36.44 -29.96
C ASP A 19 17.06 -35.07 -29.32
N TYR A 20 16.77 -33.96 -30.02
CA TYR A 20 16.97 -32.60 -29.49
C TYR A 20 15.77 -31.66 -29.67
N LEU A 21 15.00 -31.80 -30.74
CA LEU A 21 13.93 -30.85 -31.06
C LEU A 21 12.86 -30.76 -29.96
N PRO A 22 12.33 -31.87 -29.41
CA PRO A 22 11.34 -31.79 -28.32
C PRO A 22 11.85 -31.08 -27.07
N ILE A 23 13.16 -31.15 -26.79
CA ILE A 23 13.79 -30.47 -25.66
C ILE A 23 13.74 -28.94 -25.87
N LEU A 24 14.13 -28.50 -27.06
CA LEU A 24 14.14 -27.07 -27.40
C LEU A 24 12.73 -26.51 -27.50
N GLU A 25 11.80 -27.22 -28.12
CA GLU A 25 10.39 -26.82 -28.23
C GLU A 25 9.73 -26.69 -26.86
N THR A 26 9.98 -27.65 -25.94
CA THR A 26 9.49 -27.57 -24.56
C THR A 26 9.98 -26.29 -23.86
N LEU A 27 11.26 -25.96 -24.03
CA LEU A 27 11.84 -24.74 -23.48
C LEU A 27 11.30 -23.48 -24.15
N ALA A 28 10.91 -23.53 -25.42
CA ALA A 28 10.39 -22.38 -26.16
C ALA A 28 9.01 -21.90 -25.70
N ILE A 29 8.23 -22.77 -25.02
CA ILE A 29 6.87 -22.45 -24.56
C ILE A 29 6.88 -21.30 -23.53
N VAL A 30 7.77 -21.38 -22.52
CA VAL A 30 7.88 -20.37 -21.43
C VAL A 30 9.31 -19.90 -21.14
N GLY A 31 10.29 -20.39 -21.90
CA GLY A 31 11.71 -20.07 -21.76
C GLY A 31 12.50 -20.96 -20.78
N VAL A 32 11.81 -21.76 -19.94
CA VAL A 32 12.42 -22.62 -18.91
C VAL A 32 11.67 -23.94 -18.74
N ALA A 33 12.40 -25.01 -18.39
CA ALA A 33 11.83 -26.31 -18.10
C ALA A 33 12.69 -27.04 -17.06
N ASP A 34 12.10 -27.92 -16.27
CA ASP A 34 12.89 -28.79 -15.41
C ASP A 34 13.17 -30.15 -16.08
N THR A 35 14.07 -30.91 -15.47
CA THR A 35 14.49 -32.20 -16.02
C THR A 35 13.32 -33.19 -16.19
N HIS A 36 12.28 -33.09 -15.36
CA HIS A 36 11.12 -33.97 -15.45
C HIS A 36 10.26 -33.61 -16.66
N HIS A 37 10.00 -32.32 -16.91
CA HIS A 37 9.31 -31.87 -18.12
C HIS A 37 10.02 -32.37 -19.38
N LEU A 38 11.33 -32.16 -19.47
CA LEU A 38 12.13 -32.57 -20.63
C LEU A 38 12.17 -34.08 -20.80
N GLN A 39 12.12 -34.85 -19.71
CA GLN A 39 12.07 -36.30 -19.79
C GLN A 39 10.74 -36.80 -20.35
N ILE A 40 9.62 -36.20 -19.92
CA ILE A 40 8.29 -36.55 -20.41
C ILE A 40 8.17 -36.21 -21.89
N THR A 41 8.52 -34.99 -22.30
CA THR A 41 8.29 -34.51 -23.67
C THR A 41 9.25 -35.10 -24.69
N SER A 42 10.48 -35.41 -24.31
CA SER A 42 11.45 -36.05 -25.22
C SER A 42 11.35 -37.58 -25.27
N GLU A 43 10.59 -38.19 -24.35
CA GLU A 43 10.51 -39.65 -24.15
C GLU A 43 11.89 -40.33 -23.97
N GLN A 44 12.90 -39.57 -23.56
CA GLN A 44 14.26 -40.08 -23.39
C GLN A 44 14.44 -40.68 -21.99
N ALA A 45 15.12 -41.83 -21.92
CA ALA A 45 15.64 -42.33 -20.66
C ALA A 45 16.61 -41.31 -20.03
N ARG A 46 16.65 -41.23 -18.71
CA ARG A 46 17.41 -40.24 -17.93
C ARG A 46 18.87 -40.05 -18.40
N ASP A 47 19.59 -41.14 -18.64
CA ASP A 47 21.00 -41.07 -19.07
C ASP A 47 21.16 -40.55 -20.49
N LYS A 48 20.20 -40.87 -21.38
CA LYS A 48 20.17 -40.34 -22.74
C LYS A 48 19.87 -38.84 -22.71
N LEU A 49 18.85 -38.43 -21.96
CA LEU A 49 18.49 -37.02 -21.78
C LEU A 49 19.67 -36.18 -21.27
N ARG A 50 20.39 -36.69 -20.26
CA ARG A 50 21.58 -36.00 -19.74
C ARG A 50 22.62 -35.75 -20.83
N ARG A 51 22.95 -36.77 -21.63
CA ARG A 51 23.91 -36.63 -22.75
C ARG A 51 23.40 -35.66 -23.82
N SER A 52 22.10 -35.67 -24.11
CA SER A 52 21.49 -34.74 -25.06
C SER A 52 21.60 -33.30 -24.57
N ILE A 53 21.31 -33.07 -23.29
CA ILE A 53 21.42 -31.75 -22.67
C ILE A 53 22.89 -31.28 -22.62
N ASP A 54 23.84 -32.14 -22.23
CA ASP A 54 25.26 -31.78 -22.19
C ASP A 54 25.76 -31.32 -23.59
N LYS A 55 25.31 -31.99 -24.66
CA LYS A 55 25.59 -31.58 -26.05
C LYS A 55 24.93 -30.25 -26.41
N LEU A 56 23.65 -30.06 -26.06
CA LEU A 56 22.94 -28.81 -26.33
C LEU A 56 23.54 -27.62 -25.56
N GLU A 57 24.01 -27.85 -24.34
CA GLU A 57 24.68 -26.84 -23.53
C GLU A 57 26.03 -26.46 -24.14
N ALA A 58 26.81 -27.43 -24.63
CA ALA A 58 28.06 -27.17 -25.34
C ALA A 58 27.85 -26.36 -26.65
N LEU A 59 26.68 -26.46 -27.27
CA LEU A 59 26.29 -25.67 -28.44
C LEU A 59 25.67 -24.31 -28.08
N GLY A 60 25.48 -24.01 -26.79
CA GLY A 60 24.82 -22.78 -26.33
C GLY A 60 23.30 -22.75 -26.56
N CYS A 61 22.69 -23.91 -26.84
CA CYS A 61 21.25 -24.02 -27.08
C CYS A 61 20.43 -24.03 -25.78
N VAL A 62 21.02 -24.51 -24.69
CA VAL A 62 20.41 -24.55 -23.36
C VAL A 62 21.43 -24.17 -22.30
N HIS A 63 20.98 -23.68 -21.15
CA HIS A 63 21.85 -23.41 -20.01
C HIS A 63 21.23 -23.88 -18.70
N ALA A 64 22.05 -24.45 -17.82
CA ALA A 64 21.61 -24.73 -16.46
C ALA A 64 21.31 -23.44 -15.67
N ILE A 65 20.26 -23.46 -14.86
CA ILE A 65 20.02 -22.47 -13.80
C ILE A 65 20.66 -23.00 -12.52
N LEU A 66 21.69 -22.31 -12.03
CA LEU A 66 22.46 -22.71 -10.85
C LEU A 66 21.71 -22.45 -9.54
N GLU A 67 20.76 -21.51 -9.55
CA GLU A 67 19.95 -21.20 -8.38
C GLU A 67 18.97 -22.33 -8.07
N THR A 68 18.77 -22.59 -6.78
CA THR A 68 17.84 -23.63 -6.36
C THR A 68 16.40 -23.13 -6.41
N VAL A 69 15.68 -23.54 -7.45
CA VAL A 69 14.25 -23.23 -7.60
C VAL A 69 13.42 -24.12 -6.67
N HIS A 70 12.66 -23.51 -5.78
CA HIS A 70 11.81 -24.23 -4.83
C HIS A 70 10.40 -24.38 -5.43
N ARG A 71 10.06 -25.58 -5.90
CA ARG A 71 8.68 -25.95 -6.24
C ARG A 71 7.99 -26.52 -5.00
N LYS A 72 6.83 -25.99 -4.62
CA LYS A 72 6.02 -26.47 -3.49
C LYS A 72 5.13 -27.69 -3.88
N THR A 73 5.61 -28.56 -4.76
CA THR A 73 4.80 -29.62 -5.38
C THR A 73 5.06 -31.04 -4.85
N GLY A 74 5.95 -31.26 -3.86
CA GLY A 74 6.09 -32.57 -3.23
C GLY A 74 7.46 -32.84 -2.59
N ARG A 75 7.62 -34.04 -2.00
CA ARG A 75 8.89 -34.56 -1.44
C ARG A 75 9.75 -35.18 -2.55
N GLY A 76 11.04 -34.84 -2.60
CA GLY A 76 11.99 -35.43 -3.53
C GLY A 76 13.27 -34.60 -3.69
N ARG A 77 14.26 -35.14 -4.44
CA ARG A 77 15.43 -34.37 -4.86
C ARG A 77 14.99 -33.31 -5.85
N ARG A 78 15.44 -32.08 -5.65
CA ARG A 78 15.04 -30.91 -6.45
C ARG A 78 15.54 -31.09 -7.90
N PRO A 79 14.67 -30.98 -8.90
CA PRO A 79 15.07 -31.16 -10.29
C PRO A 79 15.93 -29.98 -10.77
N GLN A 80 16.90 -30.26 -11.64
CA GLN A 80 17.69 -29.23 -12.32
C GLN A 80 16.79 -28.50 -13.31
N VAL A 81 16.83 -27.17 -13.29
CA VAL A 81 16.10 -26.30 -14.22
C VAL A 81 17.04 -25.84 -15.32
N TRP A 82 16.52 -25.85 -16.55
CA TRP A 82 17.20 -25.47 -17.78
C TRP A 82 16.47 -24.29 -18.41
N ARG A 83 17.21 -23.40 -19.07
CA ARG A 83 16.68 -22.28 -19.84
C ARG A 83 17.06 -22.40 -21.30
N LEU A 84 16.23 -21.84 -22.18
CA LEU A 84 16.54 -21.72 -23.60
C LEU A 84 17.68 -20.71 -23.81
N GLY A 85 18.79 -21.18 -24.38
CA GLY A 85 19.94 -20.35 -24.76
C GLY A 85 19.72 -19.62 -26.08
N GLU A 86 20.59 -18.65 -26.38
CA GLU A 86 20.47 -17.81 -27.58
C GLU A 86 20.54 -18.62 -28.88
N ALA A 87 21.41 -19.65 -28.93
CA ALA A 87 21.52 -20.49 -30.12
C ALA A 87 20.25 -21.33 -30.35
N GLY A 88 19.66 -21.85 -29.28
CA GLY A 88 18.42 -22.64 -29.36
C GLY A 88 17.22 -21.77 -29.74
N ALA A 89 17.18 -20.54 -29.20
CA ALA A 89 16.15 -19.58 -29.55
C ALA A 89 16.24 -19.13 -31.01
N LEU A 90 17.47 -18.90 -31.52
CA LEU A 90 17.71 -18.58 -32.92
C LEU A 90 17.32 -19.73 -33.85
N PHE A 91 17.58 -20.98 -33.46
CA PHE A 91 17.16 -22.15 -34.22
C PHE A 91 15.63 -22.25 -34.34
N LEU A 92 14.90 -21.97 -33.26
CA LEU A 92 13.43 -22.04 -33.20
C LEU A 92 12.70 -20.76 -33.61
N ASP A 93 13.40 -19.74 -34.11
CA ASP A 93 12.85 -18.39 -34.38
C ASP A 93 12.05 -17.80 -33.21
N THR A 94 12.51 -18.04 -31.98
CA THR A 94 11.88 -17.55 -30.74
C THR A 94 12.84 -16.67 -29.94
N ARG A 95 12.37 -16.16 -28.81
CA ARG A 95 13.18 -15.35 -27.89
C ARG A 95 13.90 -16.25 -26.88
N PRO A 96 15.16 -15.96 -26.53
CA PRO A 96 15.87 -16.70 -25.49
C PRO A 96 15.21 -16.51 -24.12
N GLY A 97 15.40 -17.49 -23.24
CA GLY A 97 14.89 -17.46 -21.88
C GLY A 97 15.65 -16.41 -21.04
N LYS A 98 14.98 -15.28 -20.74
CA LYS A 98 15.55 -14.18 -19.92
C LYS A 98 15.03 -14.15 -18.47
N LEU A 99 14.45 -15.26 -18.00
CA LEU A 99 13.94 -15.35 -16.64
C LEU A 99 15.09 -15.53 -15.65
N GLU A 100 15.35 -14.50 -14.84
CA GLU A 100 16.42 -14.51 -13.85
C GLU A 100 15.92 -14.73 -12.43
N SER A 101 14.74 -14.21 -12.08
CA SER A 101 14.24 -14.31 -10.70
C SER A 101 13.63 -15.69 -10.42
N THR A 102 13.95 -16.27 -9.26
CA THR A 102 13.39 -17.57 -8.82
C THR A 102 11.86 -17.58 -8.87
N ARG A 103 11.20 -16.46 -8.50
CA ARG A 103 9.74 -16.34 -8.54
C ARG A 103 9.18 -16.48 -9.95
N ALA A 104 9.76 -15.74 -10.90
CA ALA A 104 9.34 -15.79 -12.30
C ALA A 104 9.60 -17.17 -12.92
N ILE A 105 10.73 -17.80 -12.58
CA ILE A 105 11.04 -19.17 -13.01
C ILE A 105 10.00 -20.16 -12.46
N THR A 106 9.67 -20.11 -11.16
CA THR A 106 8.64 -20.99 -10.59
C THR A 106 7.25 -20.76 -11.21
N HIS A 107 6.92 -19.54 -11.63
CA HIS A 107 5.64 -19.23 -12.25
C HIS A 107 5.60 -19.78 -13.68
N ALA A 108 6.66 -19.57 -14.45
CA ALA A 108 6.82 -20.16 -15.79
C ALA A 108 6.78 -21.70 -15.75
N LEU A 109 7.39 -22.33 -14.75
CA LEU A 109 7.29 -23.78 -14.58
C LEU A 109 5.85 -24.24 -14.30
N GLY A 110 5.07 -23.47 -13.53
CA GLY A 110 3.64 -23.74 -13.32
C GLY A 110 2.80 -23.60 -14.59
N MET A 111 3.12 -22.59 -15.42
CA MET A 111 2.52 -22.43 -16.75
C MET A 111 2.87 -23.61 -17.67
N LEU A 112 4.11 -24.09 -17.61
CA LEU A 112 4.54 -25.25 -18.38
C LEU A 112 3.85 -26.54 -17.93
N ASP A 113 3.68 -26.75 -16.61
CA ASP A 113 2.91 -27.90 -16.11
C ASP A 113 1.50 -27.93 -16.72
N PHE A 114 0.82 -26.78 -16.71
CA PHE A 114 -0.52 -26.65 -17.27
C PHE A 114 -0.52 -26.86 -18.79
N HIS A 115 0.45 -26.29 -19.51
CA HIS A 115 0.52 -26.42 -20.96
C HIS A 115 0.73 -27.87 -21.39
N LEU A 116 1.63 -28.60 -20.73
CA LEU A 116 1.85 -30.02 -21.03
C LEU A 116 0.62 -30.87 -20.69
N ALA A 117 -0.11 -30.54 -19.62
CA ALA A 117 -1.36 -31.23 -19.30
C ALA A 117 -2.47 -30.96 -20.34
N ALA A 118 -2.52 -29.75 -20.91
CA ALA A 118 -3.43 -29.40 -21.99
C ALA A 118 -3.09 -30.17 -23.28
N ASP A 119 -1.81 -30.20 -23.64
CA ASP A 119 -1.31 -30.92 -24.82
C ASP A 119 -1.58 -32.43 -24.74
N GLN A 120 -1.33 -33.04 -23.56
CA GLN A 120 -1.67 -34.44 -23.29
C GLN A 120 -3.17 -34.74 -23.37
N ALA A 121 -4.01 -33.75 -23.10
CA ALA A 121 -5.46 -33.83 -23.22
C ALA A 121 -5.97 -33.39 -24.61
N GLU A 122 -5.06 -33.24 -25.57
CA GLU A 122 -5.32 -32.81 -26.96
C GLU A 122 -6.08 -31.48 -27.05
N GLN A 123 -5.91 -30.60 -26.05
CA GLN A 123 -6.54 -29.29 -26.01
C GLN A 123 -5.74 -28.29 -26.83
N LYS A 124 -6.42 -27.49 -27.66
CA LYS A 124 -5.77 -26.38 -28.35
C LYS A 124 -5.49 -25.25 -27.36
N ILE A 125 -4.21 -24.99 -27.11
CA ILE A 125 -3.75 -24.02 -26.12
C ILE A 125 -2.86 -22.96 -26.74
N GLN A 126 -2.99 -21.71 -26.28
CA GLN A 126 -2.09 -20.60 -26.56
C GLN A 126 -1.57 -20.06 -25.22
N THR A 127 -0.25 -20.08 -25.03
CA THR A 127 0.41 -19.61 -23.81
C THR A 127 1.02 -18.22 -24.01
N ASP A 128 0.87 -17.35 -23.01
CA ASP A 128 1.57 -16.05 -22.90
C ASP A 128 1.37 -15.08 -24.09
N LYS A 129 0.24 -15.21 -24.81
CA LYS A 129 -0.10 -14.44 -26.01
C LYS A 129 -0.86 -13.16 -25.66
N VAL A 130 -0.41 -12.04 -26.21
CA VAL A 130 -1.03 -10.73 -25.98
C VAL A 130 -2.31 -10.58 -26.83
N ILE A 131 -3.39 -10.14 -26.20
CA ILE A 131 -4.65 -9.73 -26.81
C ILE A 131 -4.76 -8.22 -26.68
N THR A 132 -4.77 -7.51 -27.80
CA THR A 132 -4.92 -6.04 -27.84
C THR A 132 -6.38 -5.65 -27.99
N PHE A 133 -6.82 -4.62 -27.26
CA PHE A 133 -8.16 -4.03 -27.35
C PHE A 133 -8.06 -2.50 -27.24
N GLU A 134 -9.14 -1.76 -27.52
CA GLU A 134 -9.09 -0.28 -27.67
C GLU A 134 -8.40 0.45 -26.50
N ASN A 135 -8.63 -0.02 -25.27
CA ASN A 135 -8.15 0.62 -24.05
C ASN A 135 -6.96 -0.09 -23.40
N GLY A 136 -6.30 -1.04 -24.08
CA GLY A 136 -5.13 -1.69 -23.54
C GLY A 136 -4.75 -3.03 -24.17
N ALA A 137 -4.04 -3.83 -23.38
CA ALA A 137 -3.64 -5.16 -23.76
C ALA A 137 -3.82 -6.11 -22.57
N LEU A 138 -4.35 -7.29 -22.84
CA LEU A 138 -4.44 -8.39 -21.89
C LEU A 138 -3.42 -9.46 -22.29
N ARG A 139 -2.68 -9.97 -21.33
CA ARG A 139 -1.73 -11.06 -21.54
C ARG A 139 -2.07 -12.17 -20.55
N PRO A 140 -3.05 -13.03 -20.88
CA PRO A 140 -3.37 -14.17 -20.04
C PRO A 140 -2.23 -15.18 -20.07
N ASP A 141 -2.08 -15.93 -18.98
CA ASP A 141 -1.08 -17.00 -18.96
C ASP A 141 -1.43 -18.08 -19.99
N HIS A 142 -2.70 -18.49 -20.06
CA HIS A 142 -3.19 -19.43 -21.09
C HIS A 142 -4.57 -19.09 -21.63
N LEU A 143 -4.77 -19.40 -22.91
CA LEU A 143 -6.06 -19.47 -23.59
C LEU A 143 -6.26 -20.88 -24.12
N VAL A 144 -7.37 -21.53 -23.77
CA VAL A 144 -7.71 -22.88 -24.23
C VAL A 144 -8.99 -22.82 -25.06
N GLU A 145 -9.03 -23.44 -26.23
CA GLU A 145 -10.24 -23.55 -27.05
C GLU A 145 -11.16 -24.61 -26.45
N ALA A 146 -12.40 -24.21 -26.14
CA ALA A 146 -13.44 -25.11 -25.69
C ALA A 146 -14.09 -25.87 -26.85
N ALA A 147 -14.91 -26.88 -26.54
CA ALA A 147 -15.61 -27.69 -27.53
C ALA A 147 -16.55 -26.86 -28.44
N SER A 148 -17.16 -25.80 -27.91
CA SER A 148 -17.97 -24.82 -28.67
C SER A 148 -17.16 -23.96 -29.64
N GLY A 149 -15.83 -23.94 -29.54
CA GLY A 149 -14.94 -23.03 -30.27
C GLY A 149 -14.68 -21.69 -29.57
N GLU A 150 -15.34 -21.41 -28.44
CA GLU A 150 -15.01 -20.27 -27.59
C GLU A 150 -13.70 -20.50 -26.81
N LYS A 151 -13.06 -19.43 -26.33
CA LYS A 151 -11.80 -19.52 -25.58
C LYS A 151 -12.02 -19.35 -24.08
N MET A 152 -11.36 -20.19 -23.30
CA MET A 152 -11.29 -20.13 -21.84
C MET A 152 -9.98 -19.49 -21.38
N LEU A 153 -10.06 -18.60 -20.39
CA LEU A 153 -8.91 -17.89 -19.85
C LEU A 153 -8.43 -18.55 -18.55
N PHE A 154 -7.16 -18.97 -18.51
CA PHE A 154 -6.51 -19.49 -17.32
C PHE A 154 -5.34 -18.59 -16.86
N GLU A 155 -5.21 -18.41 -15.54
CA GLU A 155 -4.14 -17.64 -14.89
C GLU A 155 -3.47 -18.50 -13.82
N ILE A 156 -2.14 -18.54 -13.79
CA ILE A 156 -1.35 -19.27 -12.79
C ILE A 156 -0.92 -18.29 -11.69
N GLU A 157 -1.49 -18.42 -10.50
CA GLU A 157 -1.09 -17.61 -9.34
C GLU A 157 -0.15 -18.37 -8.40
N GLN A 158 0.78 -17.70 -7.73
CA GLN A 158 1.62 -18.32 -6.70
C GLN A 158 1.08 -17.94 -5.32
N ASP A 159 1.77 -17.03 -4.62
CA ASP A 159 1.33 -16.43 -3.38
C ASP A 159 0.92 -14.97 -3.61
N ALA A 160 -0.34 -14.67 -3.30
CA ALA A 160 -0.84 -13.30 -3.26
C ALA A 160 -0.84 -12.80 -1.81
N GLY A 161 0.23 -12.10 -1.42
CA GLY A 161 0.27 -11.36 -0.16
C GLY A 161 -0.34 -9.96 -0.29
N PRO A 162 -0.65 -9.27 0.83
CA PRO A 162 -1.22 -7.91 0.81
C PRO A 162 -0.43 -6.88 0.01
N ARG A 163 0.89 -7.09 -0.18
CA ARG A 163 1.75 -6.23 -1.01
C ARG A 163 1.35 -6.22 -2.49
N LEU A 164 0.66 -7.26 -2.97
CA LEU A 164 0.25 -7.41 -4.37
C LEU A 164 -1.14 -6.84 -4.63
N LEU A 165 -1.89 -6.44 -3.60
CA LEU A 165 -3.27 -5.96 -3.72
C LEU A 165 -3.42 -4.84 -4.76
N ARG A 166 -2.56 -3.82 -4.74
CA ARG A 166 -2.60 -2.73 -5.75
C ARG A 166 -2.39 -3.23 -7.18
N ARG A 167 -1.49 -4.21 -7.37
CA ARG A 167 -1.23 -4.83 -8.68
C ARG A 167 -2.42 -5.68 -9.12
N LEU A 168 -3.04 -6.41 -8.21
CA LEU A 168 -4.24 -7.21 -8.46
C LEU A 168 -5.42 -6.32 -8.87
N VAL A 169 -5.69 -5.25 -8.12
CA VAL A 169 -6.74 -4.26 -8.47
C VAL A 169 -6.51 -3.69 -9.86
N ARG A 170 -5.26 -3.30 -10.20
CA ARG A 170 -4.93 -2.82 -11.56
C ARG A 170 -5.15 -3.90 -12.63
N SER A 171 -4.74 -5.14 -12.39
CA SER A 171 -4.93 -6.25 -13.33
C SER A 171 -6.41 -6.56 -13.55
N LEU A 172 -7.19 -6.58 -12.47
CA LEU A 172 -8.64 -6.78 -12.52
C LEU A 172 -9.35 -5.64 -13.24
N ARG A 173 -8.97 -4.36 -13.04
CA ARG A 173 -9.53 -3.24 -13.85
C ARG A 173 -9.28 -3.42 -15.33
N ASN A 174 -8.08 -3.88 -15.71
CA ASN A 174 -7.75 -4.14 -17.11
C ASN A 174 -8.59 -5.31 -17.68
N LYS A 175 -8.87 -6.33 -16.87
CA LYS A 175 -9.78 -7.42 -17.24
C LYS A 175 -11.23 -6.96 -17.38
N ILE A 176 -11.72 -6.11 -16.48
CA ILE A 176 -13.05 -5.48 -16.59
C ILE A 176 -13.16 -4.73 -17.93
N ALA A 177 -12.20 -3.86 -18.22
CA ALA A 177 -12.16 -3.10 -19.46
C ALA A 177 -12.10 -4.00 -20.71
N PHE A 178 -11.41 -5.14 -20.63
CA PHE A 178 -11.37 -6.13 -21.71
C PHE A 178 -12.72 -6.80 -21.93
N PHE A 179 -13.37 -7.32 -20.88
CA PHE A 179 -14.67 -8.01 -20.98
C PHE A 179 -15.85 -7.07 -21.32
N GLU A 180 -15.63 -5.76 -21.23
CA GLU A 180 -16.58 -4.74 -21.70
C GLU A 180 -16.31 -4.30 -23.15
N SER A 181 -15.21 -4.77 -23.75
CA SER A 181 -14.82 -4.44 -25.11
C SER A 181 -15.34 -5.46 -26.13
N PRO A 182 -15.56 -5.07 -27.40
CA PRO A 182 -15.95 -6.02 -28.46
C PRO A 182 -14.93 -7.15 -28.67
N GLN A 183 -13.67 -6.94 -28.29
CA GLN A 183 -12.59 -7.91 -28.46
C GLN A 183 -12.69 -9.11 -27.50
N SER A 184 -13.59 -9.09 -26.51
CA SER A 184 -13.91 -10.27 -25.71
C SER A 184 -14.87 -11.24 -26.41
N ALA A 185 -15.42 -10.90 -27.58
CA ALA A 185 -16.27 -11.79 -28.34
C ALA A 185 -15.56 -13.12 -28.67
N GLY A 186 -16.18 -14.24 -28.31
CA GLY A 186 -15.58 -15.58 -28.43
C GLY A 186 -14.61 -15.96 -27.30
N ILE A 187 -14.55 -15.18 -26.22
CA ILE A 187 -13.91 -15.56 -24.96
C ILE A 187 -14.97 -15.65 -23.87
N LEU A 188 -15.05 -16.80 -23.20
CA LEU A 188 -16.00 -17.02 -22.12
C LEU A 188 -15.75 -16.04 -20.96
N PRO A 189 -16.81 -15.47 -20.34
CA PRO A 189 -16.70 -14.57 -19.19
C PRO A 189 -16.38 -15.32 -17.88
N SER A 190 -15.52 -16.33 -17.96
CA SER A 190 -15.05 -17.15 -16.84
C SER A 190 -13.53 -17.18 -16.80
N ILE A 191 -12.96 -16.50 -15.80
CA ILE A 191 -11.52 -16.51 -15.54
C ILE A 191 -11.21 -17.61 -14.54
N ARG A 192 -10.33 -18.55 -14.92
CA ARG A 192 -9.93 -19.69 -14.09
C ARG A 192 -8.54 -19.48 -13.53
N MET A 193 -8.45 -19.15 -12.26
CA MET A 193 -7.18 -18.99 -11.56
C MET A 193 -6.73 -20.31 -10.92
N LEU A 194 -5.57 -20.80 -11.33
CA LEU A 194 -4.92 -21.96 -10.74
C LEU A 194 -3.82 -21.51 -9.79
N VAL A 195 -3.99 -21.78 -8.50
CA VAL A 195 -3.05 -21.33 -7.47
C VAL A 195 -2.01 -22.42 -7.22
N ALA A 196 -0.75 -22.14 -7.47
CA ALA A 196 0.42 -23.00 -7.25
C ALA A 196 0.79 -23.13 -5.75
N LEU A 197 -0.23 -23.32 -4.91
CA LEU A 197 -0.13 -23.58 -3.48
C LEU A 197 -1.10 -24.72 -3.12
N PRO A 198 -0.71 -25.66 -2.23
CA PRO A 198 -1.65 -26.65 -1.71
C PRO A 198 -2.72 -25.97 -0.85
N LYS A 199 -3.88 -26.62 -0.67
CA LYS A 199 -4.91 -26.15 0.26
C LYS A 199 -4.33 -25.97 1.66
N GLY A 200 -4.70 -24.87 2.32
CA GLY A 200 -4.22 -24.50 3.65
C GLY A 200 -4.04 -23.00 3.79
N THR A 201 -3.38 -22.59 4.87
CA THR A 201 -3.33 -21.18 5.30
C THR A 201 -2.79 -20.21 4.25
N GLU A 202 -1.80 -20.61 3.44
CA GLU A 202 -1.24 -19.75 2.38
C GLU A 202 -2.18 -19.61 1.18
N TYR A 203 -2.88 -20.70 0.82
CA TYR A 203 -3.91 -20.69 -0.21
C TYR A 203 -5.09 -19.80 0.21
N ASP A 204 -5.60 -19.98 1.44
CA ASP A 204 -6.70 -19.17 1.97
C ASP A 204 -6.33 -17.69 2.08
N ARG A 205 -5.08 -17.38 2.45
CA ARG A 205 -4.57 -16.00 2.46
C ARG A 205 -4.49 -15.39 1.06
N THR A 206 -4.08 -16.18 0.07
CA THR A 206 -4.04 -15.77 -1.34
C THR A 206 -5.45 -15.47 -1.82
N LEU A 207 -6.41 -16.38 -1.60
CA LEU A 207 -7.82 -16.14 -1.93
C LEU A 207 -8.40 -14.93 -1.19
N GLY A 208 -8.07 -14.74 0.10
CA GLY A 208 -8.52 -13.59 0.86
C GLY A 208 -8.02 -12.26 0.30
N THR A 209 -6.80 -12.22 -0.23
CA THR A 209 -6.25 -11.02 -0.90
C THR A 209 -6.96 -10.76 -2.23
N TRP A 210 -7.32 -11.80 -2.98
CA TRP A 210 -8.11 -11.68 -4.20
C TRP A 210 -9.55 -11.22 -3.93
N HIS A 211 -10.22 -11.74 -2.90
CA HIS A 211 -11.54 -11.24 -2.48
C HIS A 211 -11.48 -9.75 -2.13
N GLN A 212 -10.48 -9.32 -1.36
CA GLN A 212 -10.29 -7.90 -1.06
C GLN A 212 -10.11 -7.04 -2.32
N ALA A 213 -9.40 -7.54 -3.32
CA ALA A 213 -9.22 -6.84 -4.59
C ALA A 213 -10.55 -6.71 -5.37
N LEU A 214 -11.38 -7.76 -5.34
CA LEU A 214 -12.71 -7.77 -5.95
C LEU A 214 -13.67 -6.85 -5.21
N ASP A 215 -13.69 -6.87 -3.88
CA ASP A 215 -14.54 -6.01 -3.04
C ASP A 215 -14.30 -4.53 -3.34
N ILE A 216 -13.02 -4.12 -3.42
CA ILE A 216 -12.64 -2.74 -3.80
C ILE A 216 -13.26 -2.35 -5.15
N LEU A 217 -13.23 -3.25 -6.13
CA LEU A 217 -13.74 -2.97 -7.48
C LEU A 217 -15.26 -2.98 -7.55
N ILE A 218 -15.92 -3.86 -6.79
CA ILE A 218 -17.38 -3.88 -6.69
C ILE A 218 -17.86 -2.58 -6.02
N ASP A 219 -17.19 -2.13 -4.95
CA ASP A 219 -17.48 -0.87 -4.26
C ASP A 219 -17.26 0.35 -5.18
N GLU A 220 -16.17 0.39 -5.95
CA GLU A 220 -15.89 1.45 -6.94
C GLU A 220 -17.00 1.56 -8.01
N ARG A 221 -17.67 0.45 -8.33
CA ARG A 221 -18.77 0.39 -9.29
C ARG A 221 -20.15 0.52 -8.63
N GLY A 222 -20.23 0.92 -7.37
CA GLY A 222 -21.50 1.10 -6.67
C GLY A 222 -22.27 -0.20 -6.45
N GLY A 223 -21.59 -1.35 -6.37
CA GLY A 223 -22.21 -2.66 -6.17
C GLY A 223 -22.64 -3.39 -7.45
N ALA A 224 -22.32 -2.85 -8.64
CA ALA A 224 -22.60 -3.52 -9.91
C ALA A 224 -21.82 -4.83 -10.06
N SER A 225 -22.41 -5.83 -10.73
CA SER A 225 -21.74 -7.09 -11.03
C SER A 225 -20.55 -6.87 -11.97
N LEU A 226 -19.51 -7.68 -11.80
CA LEU A 226 -18.37 -7.71 -12.71
C LEU A 226 -18.77 -8.39 -14.03
N PRO A 227 -18.17 -8.00 -15.16
CA PRO A 227 -18.48 -8.57 -16.49
C PRO A 227 -17.92 -10.00 -16.68
N PHE A 228 -17.35 -10.60 -15.64
CA PHE A 228 -16.83 -11.96 -15.63
C PHE A 228 -16.97 -12.59 -14.23
N GLN A 229 -16.87 -13.91 -14.18
CA GLN A 229 -16.73 -14.67 -12.95
C GLN A 229 -15.27 -15.12 -12.75
N LEU A 230 -14.78 -15.06 -11.51
CA LEU A 230 -13.43 -15.53 -11.16
C LEU A 230 -13.54 -16.80 -10.32
N PHE A 231 -12.92 -17.88 -10.81
CA PHE A 231 -12.86 -19.17 -10.15
C PHE A 231 -11.44 -19.45 -9.68
N ALA A 232 -11.30 -20.11 -8.53
CA ALA A 232 -10.01 -20.53 -8.02
C ALA A 232 -9.97 -22.02 -7.68
N LEU A 233 -8.85 -22.67 -8.05
CA LEU A 233 -8.55 -24.06 -7.72
C LEU A 233 -7.02 -24.20 -7.50
N PRO A 234 -6.53 -25.06 -6.58
CA PRO A 234 -5.11 -25.37 -6.51
C PRO A 234 -4.61 -26.01 -7.82
N LEU A 235 -3.45 -25.57 -8.31
CA LEU A 235 -2.85 -26.09 -9.55
C LEU A 235 -2.69 -27.61 -9.52
N ASN A 236 -2.13 -28.17 -8.45
CA ASN A 236 -1.97 -29.63 -8.33
C ASN A 236 -3.32 -30.36 -8.40
N SER A 237 -4.36 -29.82 -7.77
CA SER A 237 -5.70 -30.41 -7.82
C SER A 237 -6.32 -30.36 -9.21
N PHE A 238 -5.92 -29.40 -10.05
CA PHE A 238 -6.28 -29.37 -11.46
C PHE A 238 -5.47 -30.42 -12.23
N LEU A 239 -4.16 -30.46 -12.07
CA LEU A 239 -3.29 -31.42 -12.78
C LEU A 239 -3.66 -32.89 -12.47
N ASP A 240 -4.06 -33.20 -11.22
CA ASP A 240 -4.50 -34.55 -10.82
C ASP A 240 -5.84 -34.95 -11.48
N ARG A 241 -6.71 -33.98 -11.74
CA ARG A 241 -8.02 -34.19 -12.37
C ARG A 241 -8.40 -32.94 -13.16
N PRO A 242 -7.97 -32.82 -14.43
CA PRO A 242 -8.23 -31.63 -15.24
C PRO A 242 -9.72 -31.37 -15.43
N ASP A 243 -10.07 -30.10 -15.63
CA ASP A 243 -11.43 -29.65 -15.89
C ASP A 243 -11.40 -28.71 -17.11
N TRP A 244 -11.63 -29.30 -18.28
CA TRP A 244 -11.61 -28.65 -19.59
C TRP A 244 -13.00 -28.25 -20.08
N ASP A 245 -14.05 -28.56 -19.30
CA ASP A 245 -15.43 -28.25 -19.66
C ASP A 245 -15.66 -26.74 -19.62
N GLU A 246 -16.60 -26.22 -20.41
CA GLU A 246 -16.90 -24.77 -20.53
C GLU A 246 -17.44 -24.15 -19.24
N GLU A 247 -18.30 -24.89 -18.55
CA GLU A 247 -18.80 -24.52 -17.24
C GLU A 247 -17.97 -25.23 -16.16
N PRO A 248 -17.28 -24.48 -15.28
CA PRO A 248 -16.50 -25.09 -14.21
C PRO A 248 -17.40 -25.90 -13.26
N ALA A 249 -16.97 -27.12 -12.91
CA ALA A 249 -17.72 -27.96 -11.97
C ALA A 249 -17.80 -27.29 -10.59
N SER A 250 -18.97 -26.71 -10.26
CA SER A 250 -19.19 -25.87 -9.08
C SER A 250 -18.80 -26.50 -7.73
N ALA A 251 -18.81 -27.83 -7.63
CA ALA A 251 -18.39 -28.56 -6.44
C ALA A 251 -16.86 -28.52 -6.18
N ARG A 252 -16.04 -28.24 -7.20
CA ARG A 252 -14.58 -28.24 -7.11
C ARG A 252 -13.99 -26.83 -7.03
N TRP A 253 -14.56 -25.90 -7.79
CA TRP A 253 -14.06 -24.55 -7.93
C TRP A 253 -14.59 -23.62 -6.84
N THR A 254 -13.72 -22.76 -6.32
CA THR A 254 -14.14 -21.68 -5.41
C THR A 254 -14.49 -20.46 -6.26
N VAL A 255 -15.76 -20.03 -6.24
CA VAL A 255 -16.20 -18.82 -6.93
C VAL A 255 -15.87 -17.61 -6.07
N LEU A 256 -14.96 -16.75 -6.53
CA LEU A 256 -14.51 -15.56 -5.79
C LEU A 256 -15.41 -14.34 -6.03
N THR A 257 -16.19 -14.35 -7.12
CA THR A 257 -17.10 -13.26 -7.50
C THR A 257 -18.53 -13.44 -7.00
N ALA A 258 -18.86 -14.60 -6.40
CA ALA A 258 -20.19 -14.83 -5.85
C ALA A 258 -20.36 -13.98 -4.58
N GLN A 259 -21.40 -13.13 -4.54
CA GLN A 259 -21.77 -12.40 -3.33
C GLN A 259 -22.03 -13.43 -2.21
N ALA A 260 -21.11 -13.49 -1.24
CA ALA A 260 -21.32 -14.29 -0.06
C ALA A 260 -22.57 -13.75 0.66
N LYS A 261 -23.68 -14.50 0.62
CA LYS A 261 -24.84 -14.32 1.52
C LYS A 261 -24.51 -14.63 2.99
N SER A 262 -23.23 -14.69 3.36
CA SER A 262 -22.80 -14.81 4.75
C SER A 262 -22.37 -13.45 5.27
N SER A 263 -23.15 -12.99 6.23
CA SER A 263 -22.90 -11.99 7.27
C SER A 263 -21.61 -11.15 7.14
N PRO A 264 -21.69 -9.81 7.28
CA PRO A 264 -20.50 -8.96 7.30
C PRO A 264 -19.62 -9.44 8.46
N GLN A 265 -18.48 -10.07 8.14
CA GLN A 265 -17.40 -10.29 9.09
C GLN A 265 -16.81 -8.92 9.42
N LYS A 266 -17.52 -8.18 10.28
CA LYS A 266 -16.90 -7.25 11.20
C LYS A 266 -15.77 -8.03 11.87
N ASN A 267 -14.53 -7.56 11.71
CA ASN A 267 -13.30 -7.98 12.43
C ASN A 267 -12.16 -8.58 11.58
N GLY A 268 -12.03 -8.24 10.29
CA GLY A 268 -10.80 -8.54 9.53
C GLY A 268 -9.55 -7.79 10.06
N LEU A 269 -9.74 -6.56 10.54
CA LEU A 269 -8.65 -5.67 10.98
C LEU A 269 -8.12 -6.00 12.37
N SER A 270 -8.97 -6.47 13.29
CA SER A 270 -8.57 -6.82 14.66
C SER A 270 -7.85 -8.17 14.74
N LYS A 271 -8.15 -9.11 13.81
CA LYS A 271 -7.42 -10.39 13.67
C LYS A 271 -6.03 -10.21 13.05
N TYR A 272 -5.84 -9.14 12.25
CA TYR A 272 -4.55 -8.74 11.68
C TYR A 272 -3.56 -8.21 12.73
N LEU A 273 -4.05 -7.47 13.74
CA LEU A 273 -3.22 -6.86 14.78
C LEU A 273 -2.62 -7.87 15.77
N SER A 274 -3.21 -9.06 15.92
CA SER A 274 -2.79 -10.05 16.92
C SER A 274 -1.79 -11.10 16.41
N GLN A 275 -1.43 -11.10 15.13
CA GLN A 275 -0.66 -12.19 14.50
C GLN A 275 0.64 -11.78 13.78
N ILE A 276 1.26 -10.65 14.14
CA ILE A 276 2.52 -10.20 13.50
C ILE A 276 3.71 -10.35 14.45
N PRO A 277 4.52 -11.42 14.34
CA PRO A 277 5.87 -11.45 14.93
C PRO A 277 6.93 -10.88 13.98
N LYS A 278 7.72 -9.93 14.53
CA LYS A 278 9.03 -9.38 14.07
C LYS A 278 9.00 -8.48 12.82
N GLN A 279 8.63 -7.22 13.06
CA GLN A 279 8.54 -6.10 12.11
C GLN A 279 9.91 -5.64 11.58
N LYS A 280 10.01 -5.44 10.25
CA LYS A 280 11.05 -4.62 9.62
C LYS A 280 10.44 -3.24 9.35
N ALA A 281 11.11 -2.16 9.77
CA ALA A 281 10.64 -0.77 9.69
C ALA A 281 10.08 -0.33 8.31
N GLN A 282 10.52 -0.97 7.23
CA GLN A 282 10.02 -0.74 5.87
C GLN A 282 8.57 -1.20 5.66
N GLN A 283 8.15 -2.28 6.33
CA GLN A 283 6.77 -2.77 6.28
C GLN A 283 5.85 -1.85 7.08
N ASP A 284 6.30 -1.36 8.24
CA ASP A 284 5.58 -0.39 9.05
C ASP A 284 5.36 0.90 8.26
N ARG A 285 6.38 1.39 7.54
CA ARG A 285 6.23 2.57 6.68
C ARG A 285 5.15 2.39 5.61
N ILE A 286 5.09 1.22 4.98
CA ILE A 286 4.10 0.94 3.90
C ILE A 286 2.69 0.85 4.50
N ILE A 287 2.53 0.16 5.62
CA ILE A 287 1.26 0.06 6.35
C ILE A 287 0.79 1.45 6.79
N LEU A 288 1.67 2.24 7.41
CA LEU A 288 1.36 3.59 7.88
C LEU A 288 1.02 4.53 6.72
N ALA A 289 1.67 4.41 5.56
CA ALA A 289 1.35 5.20 4.37
C ALA A 289 -0.03 4.84 3.80
N ALA A 290 -0.38 3.55 3.74
CA ALA A 290 -1.70 3.10 3.30
C ALA A 290 -2.81 3.54 4.27
N LEU A 291 -2.55 3.46 5.58
CA LEU A 291 -3.47 3.96 6.60
C LEU A 291 -3.65 5.48 6.52
N LEU A 292 -2.57 6.24 6.27
CA LEU A 292 -2.64 7.69 6.06
C LEU A 292 -3.47 8.05 4.83
N GLN A 293 -3.32 7.31 3.74
CA GLN A 293 -4.10 7.51 2.52
C GLN A 293 -5.59 7.21 2.77
N SER A 294 -5.90 6.09 3.42
CA SER A 294 -7.27 5.74 3.80
C SER A 294 -7.90 6.78 4.74
N LEU A 295 -7.13 7.35 5.66
CA LEU A 295 -7.57 8.45 6.53
C LEU A 295 -7.89 9.73 5.77
N ARG A 296 -7.21 9.98 4.63
CA ARG A 296 -7.43 11.16 3.79
C ARG A 296 -8.60 10.99 2.82
N GLU A 297 -8.80 9.78 2.29
CA GLU A 297 -9.82 9.49 1.28
C GLU A 297 -11.18 9.14 1.91
N ASN A 298 -11.19 8.62 3.13
CA ASN A 298 -12.41 8.18 3.80
C ASN A 298 -12.88 9.21 4.82
N ASP A 299 -13.67 10.18 4.36
CA ASP A 299 -14.16 11.32 5.16
C ASP A 299 -14.83 10.90 6.48
N LYS A 300 -15.47 9.71 6.53
CA LYS A 300 -16.09 9.18 7.75
C LYS A 300 -15.07 8.73 8.80
N ILE A 301 -13.91 8.20 8.38
CA ILE A 301 -12.80 7.84 9.27
C ILE A 301 -11.99 9.09 9.62
N GLY A 302 -11.76 9.99 8.67
CA GLY A 302 -11.17 11.31 8.90
C GLY A 302 -11.95 12.14 9.91
N GLN A 303 -13.28 12.16 9.83
CA GLN A 303 -14.16 12.85 10.80
C GLN A 303 -14.20 12.15 12.17
N LYS A 304 -14.18 10.80 12.24
CA LYS A 304 -14.10 10.07 13.52
C LYS A 304 -12.72 10.13 14.18
N ALA A 305 -11.65 10.24 13.41
CA ALA A 305 -10.27 10.33 13.89
C ALA A 305 -9.87 11.76 14.28
N ARG A 306 -10.58 12.79 13.79
CA ARG A 306 -10.42 14.19 14.21
C ARG A 306 -10.97 14.39 15.61
N ARG A 307 -10.17 14.00 16.61
CA ARG A 307 -10.37 14.39 18.03
C ARG A 307 -10.29 15.91 18.23
N TYR A 308 -9.69 16.61 17.27
CA TYR A 308 -9.47 18.05 17.25
C TYR A 308 -9.96 18.63 15.91
N PRO A 309 -10.45 19.88 15.90
CA PRO A 309 -10.92 20.53 14.68
C PRO A 309 -9.77 20.74 13.68
N THR A 310 -10.12 20.99 12.42
CA THR A 310 -9.15 21.44 11.42
C THR A 310 -8.65 22.84 11.80
N PRO A 311 -7.33 23.12 11.74
CA PRO A 311 -6.82 24.46 12.00
C PRO A 311 -7.37 25.47 11.00
N ASP A 312 -7.89 26.57 11.53
CA ASP A 312 -8.45 27.70 10.77
C ASP A 312 -7.55 28.93 10.96
N PRO A 313 -7.02 29.55 9.89
CA PRO A 313 -6.22 30.79 9.97
C PRO A 313 -6.94 31.94 10.71
N ASN A 314 -8.26 32.02 10.68
CA ASN A 314 -9.05 33.05 11.37
C ASN A 314 -8.88 33.00 12.90
N PHE A 315 -8.43 31.87 13.44
CA PHE A 315 -8.02 31.76 14.84
C PHE A 315 -7.07 32.89 15.25
N PHE A 316 -6.06 33.21 14.41
CA PHE A 316 -5.08 34.24 14.73
C PHE A 316 -5.70 35.64 14.76
N GLY A 317 -6.71 35.90 13.93
CA GLY A 317 -7.47 37.14 13.96
C GLY A 317 -8.21 37.34 15.28
N GLY A 318 -8.89 36.30 15.78
CA GLY A 318 -9.55 36.36 17.08
C GLY A 318 -8.58 36.59 18.25
N ILE A 319 -7.41 35.96 18.21
CA ILE A 319 -6.34 36.16 19.20
C ILE A 319 -5.75 37.57 19.13
N ALA A 320 -5.56 38.12 17.93
CA ALA A 320 -5.11 39.49 17.73
C ALA A 320 -6.13 40.49 18.31
N THR A 321 -7.43 40.31 18.05
CA THR A 321 -8.50 41.15 18.61
C THR A 321 -8.49 41.16 20.14
N ILE A 322 -8.25 40.01 20.78
CA ILE A 322 -8.14 39.93 22.25
C ILE A 322 -6.95 40.75 22.74
N TYR A 323 -5.79 40.63 22.08
CA TYR A 323 -4.56 41.31 22.49
C TYR A 323 -4.64 42.83 22.30
N THR A 324 -5.08 43.29 21.13
CA THR A 324 -5.09 44.71 20.78
C THR A 324 -6.07 45.52 21.64
N ALA A 325 -7.08 44.90 22.24
CA ALA A 325 -8.02 45.58 23.15
C ALA A 325 -7.37 46.30 24.34
N SER A 326 -6.14 45.97 24.72
CA SER A 326 -5.37 46.70 25.76
C SER A 326 -3.94 47.03 25.34
N HIS A 327 -3.55 46.70 24.09
CA HIS A 327 -2.19 46.87 23.59
C HIS A 327 -2.16 47.41 22.15
N GLY A 328 -3.28 47.98 21.69
CA GLY A 328 -3.40 48.59 20.37
C GLY A 328 -2.50 49.81 20.24
N GLU A 329 -1.98 50.04 19.03
CA GLU A 329 -1.14 51.20 18.72
C GLU A 329 -1.89 52.53 18.84
N ASP A 330 -3.22 52.48 18.82
CA ASP A 330 -4.15 53.60 18.97
C ASP A 330 -4.39 54.04 20.42
N LEU A 331 -3.97 53.24 21.40
CA LEU A 331 -4.07 53.55 22.83
C LEU A 331 -2.90 54.42 23.30
N SER A 332 -3.13 55.30 24.27
CA SER A 332 -2.07 56.09 24.89
C SER A 332 -1.09 55.21 25.69
N GLU A 333 0.14 55.70 25.90
CA GLU A 333 1.16 54.95 26.67
C GLU A 333 0.70 54.62 28.11
N ILE A 334 -0.10 55.49 28.73
CA ILE A 334 -0.67 55.26 30.06
C ILE A 334 -1.71 54.12 30.02
N GLU A 335 -2.56 54.10 28.99
CA GLU A 335 -3.54 53.03 28.80
C GLU A 335 -2.87 51.68 28.49
N GLN A 336 -1.81 51.69 27.69
CA GLN A 336 -1.01 50.48 27.41
C GLN A 336 -0.25 49.97 28.66
N ALA A 337 0.16 50.88 29.55
CA ALA A 337 0.82 50.53 30.80
C ALA A 337 -0.14 50.05 31.90
N ALA A 338 -1.45 50.32 31.75
CA ALA A 338 -2.47 49.97 32.72
C ALA A 338 -2.70 48.45 32.80
N PHE A 339 -3.41 48.01 33.83
CA PHE A 339 -3.84 46.62 33.94
C PHE A 339 -4.71 46.26 32.71
N PRO A 340 -4.45 45.14 31.99
CA PRO A 340 -5.03 44.86 30.67
C PRO A 340 -6.46 44.32 30.75
N TRP A 341 -7.36 45.09 31.37
CA TRP A 341 -8.72 44.66 31.72
C TRP A 341 -9.53 44.29 30.48
N ALA A 342 -9.46 45.07 29.39
CA ALA A 342 -10.26 44.81 28.19
C ALA A 342 -9.81 43.52 27.48
N SER A 343 -8.50 43.28 27.35
CA SER A 343 -7.98 42.01 26.84
C SER A 343 -8.38 40.82 27.73
N LEU A 344 -8.34 40.97 29.06
CA LEU A 344 -8.77 39.92 29.99
C LEU A 344 -10.27 39.67 29.93
N PHE A 345 -11.08 40.72 29.78
CA PHE A 345 -12.52 40.63 29.59
C PHE A 345 -12.85 39.83 28.34
N LEU A 346 -12.22 40.14 27.20
CA LEU A 346 -12.42 39.41 25.95
C LEU A 346 -11.92 37.97 26.03
N LEU A 347 -10.74 37.73 26.61
CA LEU A 347 -10.21 36.38 26.80
C LEU A 347 -11.12 35.53 27.69
N LYS A 348 -11.65 36.11 28.76
CA LYS A 348 -12.64 35.45 29.62
C LYS A 348 -13.89 35.08 28.83
N HIS A 349 -14.47 36.00 28.05
CA HIS A 349 -15.64 35.72 27.23
C HIS A 349 -15.36 34.67 26.14
N TYR A 350 -14.20 34.75 25.50
CA TYR A 350 -13.73 33.73 24.56
C TYR A 350 -13.73 32.33 25.21
N LEU A 351 -13.17 32.21 26.42
CA LEU A 351 -13.19 30.94 27.16
C LEU A 351 -14.62 30.49 27.57
N HIS A 352 -15.58 31.41 27.73
CA HIS A 352 -16.98 31.05 27.98
C HIS A 352 -17.67 30.51 26.71
N LEU A 353 -17.36 31.07 25.54
CA LEU A 353 -17.81 30.53 24.24
C LEU A 353 -17.24 29.13 23.96
N HIS A 354 -16.12 28.78 24.59
CA HIS A 354 -15.43 27.50 24.44
C HIS A 354 -15.45 26.67 25.75
N PRO A 355 -16.62 26.17 26.20
CA PRO A 355 -16.76 25.52 27.51
C PRO A 355 -15.92 24.25 27.67
N LEU A 356 -15.70 23.49 26.58
CA LEU A 356 -14.85 22.29 26.58
C LEU A 356 -13.37 22.64 26.78
N LEU A 357 -12.90 23.71 26.14
CA LEU A 357 -11.55 24.24 26.34
C LEU A 357 -11.38 24.69 27.79
N ARG A 358 -12.31 25.50 28.29
CA ARG A 358 -12.30 26.00 29.67
C ARG A 358 -12.26 24.88 30.70
N LYS A 359 -13.07 23.83 30.53
CA LYS A 359 -13.06 22.65 31.40
C LYS A 359 -11.70 21.94 31.39
N SER A 360 -11.12 21.77 30.22
CA SER A 360 -9.82 21.10 30.04
C SER A 360 -8.68 21.90 30.66
N LEU A 361 -8.67 23.22 30.48
CA LEU A 361 -7.71 24.14 31.09
C LEU A 361 -7.85 24.14 32.61
N SER A 362 -9.07 24.28 33.14
CA SER A 362 -9.32 24.30 34.60
C SER A 362 -8.80 23.04 35.30
N GLY A 363 -9.06 21.85 34.74
CA GLY A 363 -8.57 20.59 35.29
C GLY A 363 -7.04 20.49 35.28
N ARG A 364 -6.37 21.08 34.28
CA ARG A 364 -4.92 21.04 34.14
C ARG A 364 -4.19 22.20 34.82
N LEU A 365 -4.83 23.32 35.06
CA LEU A 365 -4.27 24.39 35.90
C LEU A 365 -4.29 23.97 37.38
N SER A 366 -5.30 23.19 37.80
CA SER A 366 -5.49 22.78 39.20
C SER A 366 -4.81 21.47 39.63
N ALA A 367 -4.51 20.56 38.70
CA ALA A 367 -3.94 19.25 39.04
C ALA A 367 -2.49 19.33 39.57
N GLY A 368 -2.17 18.61 40.66
CA GLY A 368 -0.83 18.58 41.26
C GLY A 368 -0.55 19.68 42.28
N SER A 369 -1.59 20.32 42.82
CA SER A 369 -1.50 21.35 43.87
C SER A 369 -1.02 20.82 45.24
N HIS A 370 -0.91 19.50 45.43
CA HIS A 370 -0.45 18.88 46.68
C HIS A 370 0.72 17.92 46.43
N GLY A 371 1.83 18.15 47.14
CA GLY A 371 2.96 17.20 47.25
C GLY A 371 4.03 17.24 46.16
N MET A 372 4.00 18.21 45.23
CA MET A 372 4.98 18.31 44.13
C MET A 372 6.02 19.40 44.40
N ASN A 373 7.31 19.03 44.41
CA ASN A 373 8.41 19.98 44.49
C ASN A 373 8.59 20.70 43.15
N TRP A 374 8.18 21.96 43.08
CA TRP A 374 8.27 22.77 41.86
C TRP A 374 9.71 23.16 41.57
N ASN A 375 10.16 22.86 40.35
CA ASN A 375 11.40 23.38 39.79
C ASN A 375 11.12 23.96 38.40
N THR A 376 12.04 24.77 37.88
CA THR A 376 11.90 25.44 36.57
C THR A 376 11.50 24.47 35.45
N THR A 377 12.10 23.29 35.40
CA THR A 377 11.80 22.27 34.37
C THR A 377 10.36 21.77 34.46
N ILE A 378 9.88 21.47 35.67
CA ILE A 378 8.50 21.01 35.91
C ILE A 378 7.50 22.12 35.55
N ILE A 379 7.81 23.37 35.90
CA ILE A 379 6.96 24.52 35.60
C ILE A 379 6.84 24.72 34.09
N LEU A 380 7.97 24.75 33.38
CA LEU A 380 8.01 24.90 31.92
C LEU A 380 7.27 23.75 31.22
N HIS A 381 7.47 22.50 31.66
CA HIS A 381 6.73 21.36 31.14
C HIS A 381 5.21 21.48 31.38
N ARG A 382 4.81 21.96 32.56
CA ARG A 382 3.39 22.15 32.89
C ARG A 382 2.76 23.23 32.04
N MET A 383 3.46 24.35 31.86
CA MET A 383 3.03 25.41 30.95
C MET A 383 2.90 24.90 29.52
N GLN A 384 3.89 24.13 29.04
CA GLN A 384 3.84 23.52 27.71
C GLN A 384 2.60 22.65 27.51
N THR A 385 2.26 21.82 28.49
CA THR A 385 1.07 20.97 28.43
C THR A 385 -0.22 21.78 28.26
N ILE A 386 -0.32 22.94 28.93
CA ILE A 386 -1.48 23.82 28.84
C ILE A 386 -1.52 24.57 27.51
N ILE A 387 -0.36 25.02 26.99
CA ILE A 387 -0.22 25.59 25.65
C ILE A 387 -0.69 24.58 24.60
N ASP A 388 -0.25 23.32 24.71
CA ASP A 388 -0.61 22.25 23.78
C ASP A 388 -2.11 21.97 23.80
N ILE A 389 -2.75 22.01 24.97
CA ILE A 389 -4.21 21.83 25.09
C ILE A 389 -4.96 22.98 24.42
N PHE A 390 -4.53 24.23 24.67
CA PHE A 390 -5.15 25.40 24.06
C PHE A 390 -5.06 25.34 22.54
N LEU A 391 -3.86 25.11 22.01
CA LEU A 391 -3.64 25.05 20.56
C LEU A 391 -4.35 23.85 19.92
N ALA A 392 -4.28 22.67 20.54
CA ALA A 392 -4.92 21.47 20.01
C ALA A 392 -6.45 21.63 19.93
N TYR A 393 -7.07 22.32 20.90
CA TYR A 393 -8.50 22.62 20.83
C TYR A 393 -8.89 23.41 19.57
N HIS A 394 -7.97 24.20 19.01
CA HIS A 394 -8.15 24.94 17.75
C HIS A 394 -7.52 24.25 16.53
N GLY A 395 -7.10 22.99 16.66
CA GLY A 395 -6.48 22.23 15.56
C GLY A 395 -5.00 22.53 15.31
N TRP A 396 -4.40 23.40 16.13
CA TRP A 396 -3.00 23.78 16.03
C TRP A 396 -2.10 22.90 16.91
N ARG A 397 -0.82 22.81 16.56
CA ARG A 397 0.22 22.19 17.39
C ARG A 397 1.33 23.19 17.68
N SER A 398 1.91 23.08 18.87
CA SER A 398 3.00 23.94 19.36
C SER A 398 4.37 23.64 18.74
N ASN A 399 4.50 22.55 17.99
CA ASN A 399 5.74 22.13 17.33
C ASN A 399 5.48 21.84 15.85
N GLY A 400 5.82 22.81 15.00
CA GLY A 400 5.63 22.73 13.55
C GLY A 400 5.78 24.12 12.89
N PRO A 401 4.94 24.43 11.90
CA PRO A 401 4.87 25.78 11.31
C PRO A 401 4.59 26.89 12.32
N LEU A 402 3.75 26.59 13.32
CA LEU A 402 3.60 27.38 14.54
C LEU A 402 4.50 26.75 15.61
N LEU A 403 5.38 27.55 16.20
CA LEU A 403 6.18 27.17 17.35
C LEU A 403 5.71 27.99 18.56
N ALA A 404 5.18 27.34 19.59
CA ALA A 404 4.79 28.00 20.84
C ALA A 404 5.39 27.24 22.02
N PHE A 405 6.22 27.92 22.82
CA PHE A 405 6.96 27.25 23.90
C PHE A 405 7.08 28.10 25.15
N ALA A 406 7.05 27.44 26.30
CA ALA A 406 7.31 28.07 27.59
C ALA A 406 8.81 28.34 27.76
N THR A 407 9.16 29.49 28.32
CA THR A 407 10.55 29.89 28.54
C THR A 407 10.67 30.92 29.65
N THR A 408 11.90 31.13 30.12
CA THR A 408 12.27 32.24 31.00
C THR A 408 13.15 33.23 30.22
N PRO A 409 13.11 34.53 30.55
CA PRO A 409 14.02 35.49 29.94
C PRO A 409 15.50 35.10 30.18
N PRO A 410 16.37 35.29 29.17
CA PRO A 410 17.80 35.14 29.35
C PRO A 410 18.33 36.01 30.51
N TRP A 411 19.31 35.50 31.26
CA TRP A 411 19.92 36.22 32.38
C TRP A 411 20.53 37.58 32.00
N ASN A 412 20.95 37.73 30.75
CA ASN A 412 21.62 38.92 30.22
C ASN A 412 20.67 39.96 29.59
N LYS A 413 19.36 39.91 29.87
CA LYS A 413 18.39 40.89 29.39
C LYS A 413 17.63 41.53 30.55
N ASP A 414 17.45 42.85 30.46
CA ASP A 414 16.57 43.62 31.34
C ASP A 414 15.12 43.31 30.96
N ASP A 415 14.56 42.32 31.64
CA ASP A 415 13.23 41.79 31.40
C ASP A 415 12.67 41.23 32.70
N VAL A 416 11.35 41.20 32.82
CA VAL A 416 10.68 40.73 34.04
C VAL A 416 10.99 39.24 34.23
N ARG A 417 11.51 38.86 35.40
CA ARG A 417 11.94 37.48 35.74
C ARG A 417 10.78 36.53 36.01
N THR A 418 9.83 36.47 35.09
CA THR A 418 8.68 35.56 35.13
C THR A 418 8.79 34.50 34.05
N PHE A 419 8.08 33.39 34.25
CA PHE A 419 7.81 32.47 33.16
C PHE A 419 6.97 33.16 32.09
N ARG A 420 7.16 32.79 30.82
CA ARG A 420 6.37 33.35 29.72
C ARG A 420 6.28 32.36 28.57
N VAL A 421 5.36 32.64 27.65
CA VAL A 421 5.25 31.92 26.38
C VAL A 421 5.92 32.73 25.28
N ARG A 422 6.65 32.06 24.40
CA ARG A 422 7.15 32.64 23.15
C ARG A 422 6.53 31.91 21.97
N VAL A 423 6.14 32.69 20.98
CA VAL A 423 5.57 32.18 19.74
C VAL A 423 6.48 32.60 18.57
N LYS A 424 6.64 31.69 17.61
CA LYS A 424 7.30 31.95 16.32
C LYS A 424 6.51 31.29 15.20
N ILE A 425 6.21 32.05 14.16
CA ILE A 425 5.63 31.55 12.92
C ILE A 425 6.79 31.26 11.98
N ARG A 426 7.09 29.97 11.81
CA ARG A 426 8.19 29.49 10.95
C ARG A 426 7.80 29.45 9.48
N HIS A 427 6.50 29.32 9.19
CA HIS A 427 5.96 29.36 7.83
C HIS A 427 4.75 30.29 7.79
N SER A 428 4.85 31.41 7.09
CA SER A 428 3.80 32.43 7.00
C SER A 428 2.53 31.96 6.28
N ALA A 429 2.61 30.88 5.51
CA ALA A 429 1.46 30.29 4.81
C ALA A 429 0.33 29.85 5.74
N ILE A 430 0.59 29.62 7.04
CA ILE A 430 -0.45 29.24 8.01
C ILE A 430 -1.39 30.39 8.38
N LEU A 431 -1.05 31.62 7.99
CA LEU A 431 -1.86 32.80 8.23
C LEU A 431 -2.82 33.12 7.06
N LEU A 432 -2.72 32.37 5.95
CA LEU A 432 -3.50 32.62 4.75
C LEU A 432 -4.68 31.65 4.66
N SER A 433 -5.84 32.16 4.27
CA SER A 433 -6.98 31.33 3.91
C SER A 433 -6.77 30.72 2.51
N GLU A 434 -7.40 29.57 2.25
CA GLU A 434 -7.31 28.93 0.93
C GLU A 434 -7.82 29.90 -0.17
N GLY A 435 -6.95 30.26 -1.11
CA GLY A 435 -7.25 31.18 -2.21
C GLY A 435 -6.65 32.58 -2.09
N GLU A 436 -6.06 32.95 -0.95
CA GLU A 436 -5.38 34.24 -0.78
C GLU A 436 -3.91 34.16 -1.24
N GLY A 437 -3.56 34.94 -2.28
CA GLY A 437 -2.24 34.90 -2.92
C GLY A 437 -1.16 35.82 -2.31
N LEU A 438 -1.54 36.77 -1.45
CA LEU A 438 -0.62 37.75 -0.88
C LEU A 438 -0.04 37.25 0.44
N ARG A 439 1.28 37.11 0.53
CA ARG A 439 1.94 36.66 1.76
C ARG A 439 1.94 37.78 2.82
N PRO A 440 1.72 37.46 4.10
CA PRO A 440 1.73 38.45 5.18
C PRO A 440 3.11 39.11 5.32
N ARG A 441 3.11 40.40 5.63
CA ARG A 441 4.34 41.16 5.89
C ARG A 441 4.98 40.73 7.21
N ARG A 442 6.27 41.04 7.37
CA ARG A 442 7.02 40.67 8.57
C ARG A 442 6.49 41.32 9.85
N GLU A 443 5.90 42.51 9.73
CA GLU A 443 5.27 43.24 10.83
C GLU A 443 3.97 42.57 11.28
N GLU A 444 3.10 42.21 10.33
CA GLU A 444 1.86 41.46 10.59
C GLU A 444 2.15 40.13 11.31
N ILE A 445 3.19 39.41 10.88
CA ILE A 445 3.63 38.17 11.53
C ILE A 445 4.04 38.43 13.00
N LYS A 446 4.79 39.51 13.27
CA LYS A 446 5.20 39.86 14.63
C LYS A 446 4.01 40.21 15.53
N VAL A 447 3.00 40.89 14.99
CA VAL A 447 1.77 41.20 15.73
C VAL A 447 1.06 39.90 16.13
N VAL A 448 0.92 38.95 15.21
CA VAL A 448 0.31 37.65 15.51
C VAL A 448 1.13 36.85 16.53
N GLU A 449 2.45 36.80 16.38
CA GLU A 449 3.35 36.14 17.34
C GLU A 449 3.21 36.75 18.75
N THR A 450 3.20 38.07 18.85
CA THR A 450 3.09 38.79 20.12
C THR A 450 1.72 38.59 20.76
N SER A 451 0.65 38.67 19.96
CA SER A 451 -0.72 38.47 20.42
C SER A 451 -0.93 37.08 21.00
N LEU A 452 -0.50 36.04 20.28
CA LEU A 452 -0.65 34.66 20.76
C LEU A 452 0.25 34.37 21.96
N ALA A 453 1.47 34.90 21.98
CA ALA A 453 2.35 34.78 23.14
C ALA A 453 1.73 35.42 24.39
N TRP A 454 1.10 36.58 24.25
CA TRP A 454 0.42 37.26 25.34
C TRP A 454 -0.77 36.44 25.85
N VAL A 455 -1.68 36.02 24.96
CA VAL A 455 -2.88 35.25 25.36
C VAL A 455 -2.50 33.96 26.07
N LEU A 456 -1.52 33.21 25.54
CA LEU A 456 -1.07 31.98 26.17
C LEU A 456 -0.40 32.24 27.53
N THR A 457 0.32 33.36 27.69
CA THR A 457 0.91 33.75 28.99
C THR A 457 -0.17 34.19 29.98
N ALA A 458 -1.22 34.87 29.52
CA ALA A 458 -2.32 35.38 30.33
C ALA A 458 -3.10 34.25 31.04
N LEU A 459 -3.19 33.06 30.43
CA LEU A 459 -3.80 31.87 31.03
C LEU A 459 -3.19 31.49 32.39
N PHE A 460 -1.92 31.84 32.61
CA PHE A 460 -1.21 31.59 33.86
C PHE A 460 -1.18 32.84 34.73
N ARG A 461 -0.76 33.97 34.13
CA ARG A 461 -0.54 35.23 34.84
C ARG A 461 -1.80 35.81 35.47
N TYR A 462 -2.92 35.68 34.77
CA TYR A 462 -4.20 36.26 35.15
C TYR A 462 -5.25 35.16 35.34
N SER A 463 -4.81 33.96 35.74
CA SER A 463 -5.68 32.80 35.94
C SER A 463 -6.91 33.12 36.83
N PRO A 464 -6.77 33.84 37.97
CA PRO A 464 -7.92 34.26 38.78
C PRO A 464 -8.91 35.16 38.04
N ASP A 465 -8.42 36.15 37.30
CA ASP A 465 -9.25 37.11 36.56
C ASP A 465 -10.07 36.41 35.45
N LEU A 466 -9.49 35.36 34.86
CA LEU A 466 -10.14 34.49 33.88
C LEU A 466 -11.12 33.48 34.52
N GLY A 467 -11.21 33.42 35.85
CA GLY A 467 -12.10 32.53 36.59
C GLY A 467 -11.57 31.12 36.79
N PHE A 468 -10.24 30.96 36.82
CA PHE A 468 -9.55 29.73 37.20
C PHE A 468 -8.88 29.88 38.57
N LYS A 469 -8.42 28.79 39.16
CA LYS A 469 -7.56 28.86 40.35
C LYS A 469 -6.14 29.30 39.95
N SER A 470 -5.46 30.05 40.83
CA SER A 470 -4.05 30.37 40.62
C SER A 470 -3.23 29.07 40.48
N PRO A 471 -2.37 28.96 39.45
CA PRO A 471 -1.44 27.84 39.36
C PRO A 471 -0.50 27.88 40.58
N PRO A 472 -0.22 26.74 41.22
CA PRO A 472 0.63 26.69 42.41
C PRO A 472 2.10 27.07 42.18
N PHE A 473 2.49 27.29 40.93
CA PHE A 473 3.85 27.59 40.48
C PHE A 473 4.00 28.99 39.87
N TRP A 474 2.91 29.75 39.81
CA TRP A 474 2.89 31.06 39.21
C TRP A 474 3.02 32.15 40.28
#